data_AF-A0A5C6DX18-F1
#
_entry.id   AF-A0A5C6DX18-F1
#
_cell.length_a   1.000
_cell.length_b   1.000
_cell.length_c   1.000
_cell.angle_alpha   90.00
_cell.angle_beta   90.00
_cell.angle_gamma   90.00
#
_symmetry.space_group_name_H-M   'P 1'
#
loop_
_entity.id
_entity.type
_entity.pdbx_description
1 polymer ?
#
loop_
_entity_poly.entity_id
_entity_poly.type
_entity_poly.pdbx_seq_one_letter_code
_entity_poly.pdbx_strand_id
1 'polypeptide(L)'
;MRQSATSLTHWRNLLRDRFAIAEPWLKPTDQYASHIPKLGSDFVWYRVIEDTPYVYIAVDEEQGCRVDVQRCEMVIHQFDFGRLVACLSAHFGFDIRLERRPNDPAWLIGVDSPLAGVAFPVFLQCRRISDAVLFATDHSDGPFVLIQWGDEPIDDRTRRRLEGHDALLLTLDQFASLDERGELALAGTARNRLKAFRNYHSPNIDAAKPNIGFATPAGCTWPDVSIRFVDQHTVRISVRDETGIYLYSQMGLVDARNRQPTKQWDLLADFAKGYGLMTWNSPAACRKNKKRREVLSATLRDFFRISGDPIELTEDKKGWRCVFRIEPES
;
A
#
# COMPACT_ATOMS: atom_id res chain seq x y z
N MET A 1 -18.05 5.69 -8.55
CA MET A 1 -18.75 6.97 -8.83
C MET A 1 -18.59 7.34 -10.31
N ARG A 2 -19.65 7.30 -11.12
CA ARG A 2 -19.59 7.84 -12.49
C ARG A 2 -19.66 9.37 -12.53
N GLN A 3 -20.16 10.00 -11.47
CA GLN A 3 -20.30 11.45 -11.33
C GLN A 3 -19.63 11.90 -10.03
N SER A 4 -18.57 12.72 -10.15
CA SER A 4 -17.79 13.24 -9.01
C SER A 4 -18.03 14.73 -8.77
N ALA A 5 -18.71 15.41 -9.70
CA ALA A 5 -19.10 16.80 -9.61
C ALA A 5 -20.42 17.05 -10.35
N THR A 6 -21.34 17.79 -9.74
CA THR A 6 -22.59 18.24 -10.37
C THR A 6 -23.22 19.37 -9.54
N SER A 7 -24.33 19.97 -10.01
CA SER A 7 -25.02 21.04 -9.28
C SER A 7 -25.58 20.54 -7.94
N LEU A 8 -25.74 21.45 -6.98
CA LEU A 8 -26.29 21.10 -5.66
C LEU A 8 -27.69 20.48 -5.78
N THR A 9 -28.52 20.99 -6.69
CA THR A 9 -29.85 20.46 -7.00
C THR A 9 -29.80 19.04 -7.54
N HIS A 10 -28.81 18.72 -8.38
CA HIS A 10 -28.65 17.35 -8.87
C HIS A 10 -28.17 16.41 -7.77
N TRP A 11 -27.26 16.84 -6.90
CA TRP A 11 -26.89 16.06 -5.71
C TRP A 11 -28.09 15.77 -4.81
N ARG A 12 -29.01 16.73 -4.64
CA ARG A 12 -30.28 16.50 -3.91
C ARG A 12 -31.13 15.40 -4.54
N ASN A 13 -31.27 15.38 -5.86
CA ASN A 13 -32.01 14.32 -6.56
C ASN A 13 -31.31 12.95 -6.45
N LEU A 14 -29.98 12.93 -6.58
CA LEU A 14 -29.19 11.69 -6.51
C LEU A 14 -29.18 11.07 -5.11
N LEU A 15 -29.05 11.89 -4.07
CA LEU A 15 -28.87 11.43 -2.68
C LEU A 15 -30.19 11.36 -1.90
N ARG A 16 -31.23 12.07 -2.36
CA ARG A 16 -32.59 12.07 -1.78
C ARG A 16 -32.57 12.27 -0.26
N ASP A 17 -33.06 11.31 0.50
CA ASP A 17 -33.10 11.28 1.96
C ASP A 17 -31.71 11.36 2.61
N ARG A 18 -30.65 10.96 1.90
CA ARG A 18 -29.26 11.01 2.37
C ARG A 18 -28.56 12.34 2.10
N PHE A 19 -29.20 13.27 1.38
CA PHE A 19 -28.56 14.53 0.99
C PHE A 19 -28.08 15.32 2.21
N ALA A 20 -28.93 15.50 3.22
CA ALA A 20 -28.57 16.30 4.42
C ALA A 20 -27.33 15.76 5.15
N ILE A 21 -27.13 14.44 5.14
CA ILE A 21 -25.99 13.78 5.80
C ILE A 21 -24.73 13.85 4.92
N ALA A 22 -24.89 13.84 3.60
CA ALA A 22 -23.80 13.85 2.63
C ALA A 22 -23.37 15.24 2.17
N GLU A 23 -24.21 16.27 2.32
CA GLU A 23 -23.93 17.66 1.94
C GLU A 23 -22.60 18.21 2.51
N PRO A 24 -22.21 17.93 3.78
CA PRO A 24 -20.90 18.36 4.32
C PRO A 24 -19.68 17.79 3.58
N TRP A 25 -19.87 16.78 2.73
CA TRP A 25 -18.83 16.14 1.92
C TRP A 25 -18.77 16.69 0.50
N LEU A 26 -19.61 17.67 0.18
CA LEU A 26 -19.67 18.33 -1.13
C LEU A 26 -19.02 19.71 -1.04
N LYS A 27 -17.89 19.88 -1.73
CA LYS A 27 -17.17 21.16 -1.81
C LYS A 27 -17.67 21.96 -3.02
N PRO A 28 -18.08 23.23 -2.86
CA PRO A 28 -18.39 24.09 -3.98
C PRO A 28 -17.15 24.31 -4.85
N THR A 29 -17.37 24.51 -6.14
CA THR A 29 -16.35 24.90 -7.12
C THR A 29 -16.68 26.30 -7.68
N ASP A 30 -15.77 26.89 -8.43
CA ASP A 30 -16.01 28.18 -9.10
C ASP A 30 -16.83 28.05 -10.40
N GLN A 31 -17.34 26.85 -10.70
CA GLN A 31 -18.10 26.56 -11.91
C GLN A 31 -19.61 26.54 -11.65
N TYR A 32 -20.37 27.00 -12.64
CA TYR A 32 -21.83 26.97 -12.63
C TYR A 32 -22.36 25.99 -13.67
N ALA A 33 -23.39 25.25 -13.31
CA ALA A 33 -24.07 24.36 -14.23
C ALA A 33 -24.94 25.18 -15.20
N SER A 34 -24.83 24.87 -16.49
CA SER A 34 -25.72 25.43 -17.53
C SER A 34 -27.10 24.79 -17.53
N HIS A 35 -27.25 23.65 -16.85
CA HIS A 35 -28.50 22.91 -16.71
C HIS A 35 -28.64 22.38 -15.27
N ILE A 36 -29.86 22.41 -14.75
CA ILE A 36 -30.21 21.83 -13.44
C ILE A 36 -31.39 20.88 -13.60
N PRO A 37 -31.44 19.76 -12.87
CA PRO A 37 -32.59 18.87 -12.95
C PRO A 37 -33.77 19.49 -12.20
N LYS A 38 -34.98 19.18 -12.65
CA LYS A 38 -36.20 19.48 -11.90
C LYS A 38 -36.16 18.70 -10.59
N LEU A 39 -36.39 19.38 -9.46
CA LEU A 39 -36.38 18.73 -8.15
C LEU A 39 -37.41 17.59 -8.12
N GLY A 40 -36.97 16.38 -7.72
CA GLY A 40 -37.82 15.19 -7.68
C GLY A 40 -38.01 14.48 -9.03
N SER A 41 -37.37 14.95 -10.12
CA SER A 41 -37.33 14.27 -11.42
C SER A 41 -35.89 14.01 -11.85
N ASP A 42 -35.62 12.77 -12.27
CA ASP A 42 -34.29 12.36 -12.75
C ASP A 42 -34.13 12.56 -14.27
N PHE A 43 -35.23 12.85 -14.99
CA PHE A 43 -35.28 12.86 -16.46
C PHE A 43 -35.52 14.25 -17.04
N VAL A 44 -35.99 15.20 -16.24
CA VAL A 44 -36.32 16.56 -16.71
C VAL A 44 -35.24 17.53 -16.29
N TRP A 45 -34.68 18.24 -17.25
CA TRP A 45 -33.59 19.19 -17.06
C TRP A 45 -34.01 20.57 -17.55
N TYR A 46 -33.77 21.57 -16.71
CA TYR A 46 -33.96 22.96 -17.06
C TYR A 46 -32.64 23.56 -17.52
N ARG A 47 -32.71 24.33 -18.60
CA ARG A 47 -31.59 25.16 -19.02
C ARG A 47 -31.58 26.43 -18.20
N VAL A 48 -30.43 26.77 -17.63
CA VAL A 48 -30.27 27.99 -16.83
C VAL A 48 -29.79 29.12 -17.73
N ILE A 49 -30.49 30.25 -17.67
CA ILE A 49 -30.16 31.48 -18.39
C ILE A 49 -30.10 32.66 -17.41
N GLU A 50 -29.23 33.61 -17.68
CA GLU A 50 -29.20 34.88 -16.98
C GLU A 50 -30.22 35.82 -17.63
N ASP A 51 -31.27 36.17 -16.89
CA ASP A 51 -32.35 37.04 -17.38
C ASP A 51 -31.96 38.52 -17.26
N THR A 52 -31.39 38.88 -16.11
CA THR A 52 -30.76 40.17 -15.84
C THR A 52 -29.46 39.96 -15.06
N PRO A 53 -28.53 40.94 -14.98
CA PRO A 53 -27.25 40.75 -14.30
C PRO A 53 -27.44 40.18 -12.88
N TYR A 54 -26.87 38.99 -12.65
CA TYR A 54 -26.94 38.22 -11.41
C TYR A 54 -28.30 37.60 -11.06
N VAL A 55 -29.26 37.60 -11.98
CA VAL A 55 -30.57 36.96 -11.84
C VAL A 55 -30.66 35.81 -12.84
N TYR A 56 -30.82 34.59 -12.32
CA TYR A 56 -30.82 33.37 -13.11
C TYR A 56 -32.20 32.72 -13.08
N ILE A 57 -32.67 32.27 -14.24
CA ILE A 57 -33.91 31.51 -14.39
C ILE A 57 -33.64 30.17 -15.07
N ALA A 58 -34.34 29.14 -14.62
CA ALA A 58 -34.42 27.82 -15.23
C ALA A 58 -35.61 27.77 -16.18
N VAL A 59 -35.36 27.39 -17.43
CA VAL A 59 -36.39 27.25 -18.46
C VAL A 59 -36.55 25.78 -18.83
N ASP A 60 -37.80 25.31 -18.81
CA ASP A 60 -38.21 24.06 -19.43
C ASP A 60 -38.33 24.28 -20.94
N GLU A 61 -37.44 23.68 -21.74
CA GLU A 61 -37.47 23.86 -23.19
C GLU A 61 -38.68 23.19 -23.85
N GLU A 62 -39.32 22.20 -23.21
CA GLU A 62 -40.52 21.53 -23.74
C GLU A 62 -41.81 22.23 -23.33
N GLN A 63 -41.91 22.64 -22.05
CA GLN A 63 -43.16 23.17 -21.47
C GLN A 63 -43.18 24.70 -21.39
N GLY A 64 -42.05 25.37 -21.64
CA GLY A 64 -41.92 26.82 -21.55
C GLY A 64 -42.05 27.38 -20.12
N CYS A 65 -42.08 26.52 -19.11
CA CYS A 65 -42.15 26.92 -17.71
C CYS A 65 -40.84 27.62 -17.29
N ARG A 66 -40.97 28.70 -16.52
CA ARG A 66 -39.85 29.46 -15.95
C ARG A 66 -39.85 29.29 -14.44
N VAL A 67 -38.68 29.01 -13.87
CA VAL A 67 -38.48 28.85 -12.43
C VAL A 67 -37.29 29.70 -12.02
N ASP A 68 -37.43 30.50 -10.97
CA ASP A 68 -36.31 31.28 -10.43
C ASP A 68 -35.26 30.34 -9.81
N VAL A 69 -33.98 30.60 -10.06
CA VAL A 69 -32.88 29.78 -9.58
C VAL A 69 -31.91 30.63 -8.78
N GLN A 70 -31.58 30.17 -7.58
CA GLN A 70 -30.54 30.82 -6.80
C GLN A 70 -29.16 30.42 -7.30
N ARG A 71 -28.22 31.36 -7.24
CA ARG A 71 -26.83 31.13 -7.66
C ARG A 71 -26.19 29.91 -6.98
N CYS A 72 -26.49 29.67 -5.70
CA CYS A 72 -25.99 28.52 -4.94
C CYS A 72 -26.47 27.16 -5.49
N GLU A 73 -27.65 27.11 -6.12
CA GLU A 73 -28.22 25.91 -6.73
C GLU A 73 -27.52 25.55 -8.03
N MET A 74 -26.94 26.54 -8.72
CA MET A 74 -26.18 26.37 -9.95
C MET A 74 -24.73 25.97 -9.69
N VAL A 75 -24.18 26.29 -8.50
CA VAL A 75 -22.78 25.99 -8.18
C VAL A 75 -22.54 24.48 -8.30
N ILE A 76 -21.56 24.12 -9.12
CA ILE A 76 -21.10 22.74 -9.22
C ILE A 76 -20.37 22.41 -7.92
N HIS A 77 -20.82 21.37 -7.24
CA HIS A 77 -20.18 20.81 -6.07
C HIS A 77 -19.49 19.51 -6.44
N GLN A 78 -18.30 19.29 -5.90
CA GLN A 78 -17.52 18.07 -6.05
C GLN A 78 -17.38 17.33 -4.73
N PHE A 79 -17.32 16.00 -4.78
CA PHE A 79 -17.07 15.21 -3.58
C PHE A 79 -15.66 15.48 -3.03
N ASP A 80 -15.55 15.65 -1.72
CA ASP A 80 -14.30 15.96 -1.02
C ASP A 80 -13.44 14.71 -0.80
N PHE A 81 -12.82 14.23 -1.88
CA PHE A 81 -11.89 13.10 -1.82
C PHE A 81 -10.70 13.35 -0.89
N GLY A 82 -10.25 14.60 -0.76
CA GLY A 82 -9.16 14.96 0.15
C GLY A 82 -9.52 14.68 1.60
N ARG A 83 -10.72 15.08 2.02
CA ARG A 83 -11.24 14.77 3.36
C ARG A 83 -11.40 13.26 3.58
N LEU A 84 -11.92 12.53 2.59
CA LEU A 84 -12.02 11.07 2.68
C LEU A 84 -10.65 10.42 2.90
N VAL A 85 -9.64 10.78 2.09
CA VAL A 85 -8.28 10.23 2.22
C VAL A 85 -7.67 10.60 3.58
N ALA A 86 -7.91 11.81 4.08
CA ALA A 86 -7.47 12.21 5.41
C ALA A 86 -8.11 11.35 6.52
N CYS A 87 -9.42 11.08 6.44
CA CYS A 87 -10.11 10.20 7.39
C CYS A 87 -9.57 8.76 7.33
N LEU A 88 -9.34 8.22 6.12
CA LEU A 88 -8.78 6.88 5.93
C LEU A 88 -7.35 6.79 6.48
N SER A 89 -6.51 7.79 6.19
CA SER A 89 -5.15 7.88 6.72
C SER A 89 -5.15 7.97 8.24
N ALA A 90 -6.00 8.79 8.85
CA ALA A 90 -6.10 8.89 10.31
C ALA A 90 -6.54 7.57 10.98
N HIS A 91 -7.43 6.81 10.34
CA HIS A 91 -7.93 5.54 10.87
C HIS A 91 -6.94 4.38 10.71
N PHE A 92 -6.31 4.29 9.54
CA PHE A 92 -5.40 3.20 9.21
C PHE A 92 -3.96 3.48 9.63
N GLY A 93 -3.51 4.73 9.56
CA GLY A 93 -2.16 5.18 9.90
C GLY A 93 -1.16 5.07 8.75
N PHE A 94 -1.59 5.28 7.50
CA PHE A 94 -0.69 5.33 6.34
C PHE A 94 -0.34 6.79 5.99
N ASP A 95 0.80 6.99 5.32
CA ASP A 95 1.24 8.30 4.87
C ASP A 95 0.51 8.71 3.58
N ILE A 96 -0.07 9.91 3.56
CA ILE A 96 -0.82 10.40 2.40
C ILE A 96 0.13 10.71 1.26
N ARG A 97 -0.12 10.10 0.11
CA ARG A 97 0.56 10.35 -1.16
C ARG A 97 -0.47 10.24 -2.27
N LEU A 98 -1.06 11.38 -2.62
CA LEU A 98 -2.15 11.43 -3.57
C LEU A 98 -1.62 11.59 -5.00
N GLU A 99 -1.59 10.49 -5.75
CA GLU A 99 -1.32 10.49 -7.18
C GLU A 99 -2.60 10.10 -7.93
N ARG A 100 -3.17 11.08 -8.62
CA ARG A 100 -4.43 10.96 -9.35
C ARG A 100 -4.22 11.44 -10.79
N ARG A 101 -4.56 10.61 -11.77
CA ARG A 101 -4.74 11.06 -13.16
C ARG A 101 -6.17 10.89 -13.62
N PRO A 102 -6.64 11.75 -14.54
CA PRO A 102 -7.92 11.55 -15.19
C PRO A 102 -7.95 10.19 -15.88
N ASN A 103 -9.07 9.46 -15.71
CA ASN A 103 -9.33 8.14 -16.29
C ASN A 103 -8.60 6.94 -15.66
N ASP A 104 -7.67 7.13 -14.73
CA ASP A 104 -7.07 6.01 -14.02
C ASP A 104 -8.16 5.19 -13.30
N PRO A 105 -8.09 3.85 -13.36
CA PRO A 105 -9.10 3.00 -12.75
C PRO A 105 -8.97 2.95 -11.22
N ALA A 106 -7.81 3.32 -10.67
CA ALA A 106 -7.55 3.52 -9.25
C ALA A 106 -6.59 4.70 -9.03
N TRP A 107 -6.64 5.31 -7.85
CA TRP A 107 -5.70 6.36 -7.44
C TRP A 107 -4.78 5.84 -6.34
N LEU A 108 -3.50 6.16 -6.39
CA LEU A 108 -2.63 5.99 -5.22
C LEU A 108 -2.99 7.09 -4.22
N ILE A 109 -3.43 6.70 -3.03
CA ILE A 109 -3.84 7.64 -1.98
C ILE A 109 -2.83 7.72 -0.83
N GLY A 110 -1.93 6.75 -0.74
CA GLY A 110 -0.91 6.72 0.28
C GLY A 110 0.00 5.50 0.24
N VAL A 111 0.90 5.45 1.21
CA VAL A 111 1.83 4.34 1.42
C VAL A 111 1.76 3.94 2.88
N ASP A 112 1.43 2.68 3.13
CA ASP A 112 1.43 2.09 4.46
C ASP A 112 2.81 1.56 4.81
N SER A 113 3.52 2.24 5.70
CA SER A 113 4.89 1.90 6.10
C SER A 113 4.95 1.48 7.56
N PRO A 114 4.53 0.25 7.93
CA PRO A 114 4.53 -0.17 9.33
C PRO A 114 5.94 -0.25 9.93
N LEU A 115 6.97 -0.43 9.09
CA LEU A 115 8.37 -0.60 9.47
C LEU A 115 9.30 0.00 8.42
N ALA A 116 10.53 0.34 8.81
CA ALA A 116 11.55 0.77 7.87
C ALA A 116 11.84 -0.33 6.83
N GLY A 117 11.82 0.03 5.54
CA GLY A 117 12.01 -0.89 4.41
C GLY A 117 10.78 -1.71 4.04
N VAL A 118 9.66 -1.59 4.77
CA VAL A 118 8.40 -2.26 4.46
C VAL A 118 7.36 -1.21 4.13
N ALA A 119 6.92 -1.18 2.88
CA ALA A 119 5.97 -0.20 2.37
C ALA A 119 4.96 -0.88 1.45
N PHE A 120 3.67 -0.63 1.70
CA PHE A 120 2.58 -1.14 0.88
C PHE A 120 1.83 0.03 0.25
N PRO A 121 1.76 0.15 -1.08
CA PRO A 121 0.96 1.19 -1.70
C PRO A 121 -0.53 0.97 -1.38
N VAL A 122 -1.22 2.07 -1.10
CA VAL A 122 -2.66 2.09 -0.80
C VAL A 122 -3.38 2.74 -1.96
N PHE A 123 -4.18 1.95 -2.66
CA PHE A 123 -4.97 2.38 -3.81
C PHE A 123 -6.45 2.54 -3.45
N LEU A 124 -7.12 3.50 -4.08
CA LEU A 124 -8.56 3.68 -4.03
C LEU A 124 -9.17 3.40 -5.40
N GLN A 125 -10.12 2.47 -5.48
CA GLN A 125 -10.85 2.15 -6.71
C GLN A 125 -11.68 3.36 -7.18
N CYS A 126 -11.58 3.69 -8.47
CA CYS A 126 -12.36 4.75 -9.10
C CYS A 126 -13.26 4.26 -10.24
N ARG A 127 -12.89 3.14 -10.88
CA ARG A 127 -13.65 2.50 -11.97
C ARG A 127 -13.99 1.06 -11.61
N ARG A 128 -14.18 0.18 -12.58
CA ARG A 128 -14.52 -1.23 -12.34
C ARG A 128 -13.42 -1.89 -11.52
N ILE A 129 -13.82 -2.76 -10.59
CA ILE A 129 -12.86 -3.43 -9.70
C ILE A 129 -11.79 -4.21 -10.47
N SER A 130 -12.15 -4.86 -11.59
CA SER A 130 -11.21 -5.60 -12.44
C SER A 130 -10.08 -4.71 -13.00
N ASP A 131 -10.42 -3.48 -13.40
CA ASP A 131 -9.48 -2.53 -13.99
C ASP A 131 -8.59 -1.91 -12.91
N ALA A 132 -9.18 -1.65 -11.74
CA ALA A 132 -8.46 -1.11 -10.59
C ALA A 132 -7.43 -2.13 -10.05
N VAL A 133 -7.80 -3.41 -9.98
CA VAL A 133 -6.87 -4.49 -9.59
C VAL A 133 -5.75 -4.63 -10.60
N LEU A 134 -6.06 -4.67 -11.91
CA LEU A 134 -5.02 -4.73 -12.95
C LEU A 134 -4.04 -3.55 -12.84
N PHE A 135 -4.57 -2.35 -12.67
CA PHE A 135 -3.75 -1.16 -12.52
C PHE A 135 -2.86 -1.23 -11.27
N ALA A 136 -3.41 -1.63 -10.12
CA ALA A 136 -2.64 -1.74 -8.88
C ALA A 136 -1.53 -2.80 -8.99
N THR A 137 -1.80 -3.94 -9.65
CA THR A 137 -0.77 -4.97 -9.90
C THR A 137 0.32 -4.49 -10.84
N ASP A 138 -0.01 -3.66 -11.84
CA ASP A 138 0.99 -3.14 -12.79
C ASP A 138 1.85 -2.02 -12.17
N HIS A 139 1.42 -1.42 -11.06
CA HIS A 139 2.08 -0.31 -10.38
C HIS A 139 2.62 -0.68 -8.98
N SER A 140 2.71 -1.97 -8.68
CA SER A 140 3.28 -2.46 -7.43
C SER A 140 4.07 -3.73 -7.71
N ASP A 141 5.30 -3.80 -7.21
CA ASP A 141 6.14 -5.01 -7.33
C ASP A 141 5.87 -6.04 -6.22
N GLY A 142 4.98 -5.73 -5.27
CA GLY A 142 4.70 -6.56 -4.09
C GLY A 142 3.31 -6.34 -3.48
N PRO A 143 3.07 -6.79 -2.24
CA PRO A 143 1.76 -6.67 -1.60
C PRO A 143 1.27 -5.22 -1.56
N PHE A 144 -0.02 -5.02 -1.81
CA PHE A 144 -0.65 -3.71 -1.77
C PHE A 144 -2.02 -3.76 -1.09
N VAL A 145 -2.54 -2.59 -0.72
CA VAL A 145 -3.88 -2.43 -0.19
C VAL A 145 -4.74 -1.76 -1.25
N LEU A 146 -5.89 -2.36 -1.60
CA LEU A 146 -6.88 -1.74 -2.46
C LEU A 146 -8.16 -1.49 -1.65
N ILE A 147 -8.61 -0.24 -1.65
CA ILE A 147 -9.89 0.15 -1.08
C ILE A 147 -10.91 0.20 -2.21
N GLN A 148 -11.86 -0.73 -2.18
CA GLN A 148 -12.98 -0.79 -3.11
C GLN A 148 -14.10 0.14 -2.65
N TRP A 149 -14.71 0.81 -3.64
CA TRP A 149 -15.94 1.57 -3.44
C TRP A 149 -17.14 0.72 -3.86
N GLY A 150 -18.16 0.58 -3.00
CA GLY A 150 -19.33 -0.25 -3.28
C GLY A 150 -19.05 -1.75 -3.20
N ASP A 151 -20.06 -2.56 -3.50
CA ASP A 151 -20.04 -4.02 -3.35
C ASP A 151 -19.96 -4.77 -4.68
N GLU A 152 -19.37 -4.15 -5.72
CA GLU A 152 -19.17 -4.79 -7.05
C GLU A 152 -18.55 -6.19 -6.87
N PRO A 153 -19.23 -7.26 -7.33
CA PRO A 153 -18.74 -8.62 -7.14
C PRO A 153 -17.46 -8.85 -7.94
N ILE A 154 -16.58 -9.64 -7.35
CA ILE A 154 -15.25 -9.93 -7.92
C ILE A 154 -15.32 -11.28 -8.61
N ASP A 155 -14.97 -11.31 -9.90
CA ASP A 155 -14.84 -12.55 -10.66
C ASP A 155 -13.60 -13.36 -10.26
N ASP A 156 -13.55 -14.63 -10.67
CA ASP A 156 -12.46 -15.53 -10.29
C ASP A 156 -11.09 -15.07 -10.82
N ARG A 157 -11.06 -14.38 -11.97
CA ARG A 157 -9.84 -13.86 -12.56
C ARG A 157 -9.24 -12.73 -11.72
N THR A 158 -10.09 -11.81 -11.28
CA THR A 158 -9.70 -10.67 -10.43
C THR A 158 -9.29 -11.17 -9.04
N ARG A 159 -10.01 -12.16 -8.50
CA ARG A 159 -9.64 -12.81 -7.23
C ARG A 159 -8.27 -13.46 -7.29
N ARG A 160 -7.98 -14.26 -8.32
CA ARG A 160 -6.65 -14.90 -8.50
C ARG A 160 -5.53 -13.88 -8.63
N ARG A 161 -5.80 -12.70 -9.21
CA ARG A 161 -4.81 -11.61 -9.29
C ARG A 161 -4.52 -10.99 -7.94
N LEU A 162 -5.56 -10.71 -7.15
CA LEU A 162 -5.38 -10.24 -5.78
C LEU A 162 -4.60 -11.26 -4.95
N GLU A 163 -4.96 -12.54 -5.03
CA GLU A 163 -4.27 -13.64 -4.33
C GLU A 163 -2.82 -13.80 -4.79
N GLY A 164 -2.56 -13.79 -6.09
CA GLY A 164 -1.20 -13.94 -6.63
C GLY A 164 -0.26 -12.77 -6.32
N HIS A 165 -0.82 -11.62 -5.92
CA HIS A 165 -0.06 -10.43 -5.50
C HIS A 165 -0.11 -10.21 -3.98
N ASP A 166 -0.67 -11.18 -3.25
CA ASP A 166 -1.00 -11.10 -1.82
C ASP A 166 -1.67 -9.76 -1.43
N ALA A 167 -2.58 -9.24 -2.25
CA ALA A 167 -3.18 -7.94 -2.02
C ALA A 167 -4.31 -7.99 -0.97
N LEU A 168 -4.40 -6.96 -0.12
CA LEU A 168 -5.54 -6.77 0.77
C LEU A 168 -6.62 -5.91 0.10
N LEU A 169 -7.80 -6.49 -0.07
CA LEU A 169 -8.99 -5.75 -0.49
C LEU A 169 -9.87 -5.35 0.70
N LEU A 170 -10.14 -4.05 0.85
CA LEU A 170 -11.07 -3.49 1.83
C LEU A 170 -12.23 -2.79 1.11
N THR A 171 -13.47 -3.23 1.36
CA THR A 171 -14.66 -2.61 0.76
C THR A 171 -15.21 -1.52 1.67
N LEU A 172 -15.23 -0.27 1.20
CA LEU A 172 -15.59 0.91 2.01
C LEU A 172 -16.96 0.74 2.68
N ASP A 173 -17.96 0.25 1.95
CA ASP A 173 -19.34 0.04 2.41
C ASP A 173 -19.45 -0.97 3.58
N GLN A 174 -18.43 -1.82 3.78
CA GLN A 174 -18.41 -2.79 4.88
C GLN A 174 -17.90 -2.21 6.20
N PHE A 175 -17.24 -1.05 6.17
CA PHE A 175 -16.63 -0.46 7.36
C PHE A 175 -16.82 1.05 7.51
N ALA A 176 -17.37 1.74 6.52
CA ALA A 176 -17.63 3.17 6.60
C ALA A 176 -19.12 3.44 6.77
N SER A 177 -19.44 4.35 7.68
CA SER A 177 -20.78 4.88 7.90
C SER A 177 -20.69 6.36 8.24
N LEU A 178 -21.79 7.09 8.09
CA LEU A 178 -21.87 8.46 8.59
C LEU A 178 -22.56 8.42 9.96
N ASP A 179 -21.98 9.10 10.95
CA ASP A 179 -22.57 9.23 12.27
C ASP A 179 -23.71 10.27 12.29
N GLU A 180 -24.31 10.50 13.46
CA GLU A 180 -25.41 11.46 13.64
C GLU A 180 -25.02 12.91 13.30
N ARG A 181 -23.71 13.22 13.24
CA ARG A 181 -23.18 14.53 12.88
C ARG A 181 -22.77 14.62 11.41
N GLY A 182 -22.95 13.54 10.64
CA GLY A 182 -22.51 13.44 9.25
C GLY A 182 -21.00 13.24 9.10
N GLU A 183 -20.30 12.84 10.17
CA GLU A 183 -18.88 12.52 10.14
C GLU A 183 -18.64 11.05 9.80
N LEU A 184 -17.50 10.76 9.17
CA LEU A 184 -17.16 9.41 8.74
C LEU A 184 -16.72 8.55 9.93
N ALA A 185 -17.60 7.63 10.34
CA ALA A 185 -17.29 6.60 11.32
C ALA A 185 -16.76 5.35 10.61
N LEU A 186 -15.54 4.95 10.98
CA LEU A 186 -14.85 3.80 10.39
C LEU A 186 -14.76 2.65 11.40
N ALA A 187 -15.28 1.49 11.03
CA ALA A 187 -15.32 0.30 11.87
C ALA A 187 -13.91 -0.26 12.12
N GLY A 188 -13.69 -0.76 13.33
CA GLY A 188 -12.42 -1.37 13.74
C GLY A 188 -12.09 -2.68 13.01
N THR A 189 -13.08 -3.35 12.41
CA THR A 189 -12.89 -4.59 11.64
C THR A 189 -11.93 -4.41 10.47
N ALA A 190 -12.05 -3.31 9.71
CA ALA A 190 -11.13 -3.00 8.63
C ALA A 190 -9.72 -2.73 9.14
N ARG A 191 -9.58 -2.05 10.27
CA ARG A 191 -8.28 -1.81 10.92
C ARG A 191 -7.63 -3.12 11.37
N ASN A 192 -8.42 -4.06 11.88
CA ASN A 192 -7.92 -5.39 12.25
C ASN A 192 -7.47 -6.21 11.03
N ARG A 193 -8.19 -6.13 9.90
CA ARG A 193 -7.78 -6.76 8.64
C ARG A 193 -6.47 -6.17 8.12
N LEU A 194 -6.34 -4.84 8.12
CA LEU A 194 -5.09 -4.19 7.75
C LEU A 194 -3.96 -4.55 8.72
N LYS A 195 -4.23 -4.64 10.02
CA LYS A 195 -3.24 -5.10 11.02
C LYS A 195 -2.80 -6.54 10.75
N ALA A 196 -3.72 -7.44 10.39
CA ALA A 196 -3.39 -8.82 10.06
C ALA A 196 -2.55 -8.90 8.79
N PHE A 197 -2.91 -8.14 7.74
CA PHE A 197 -2.13 -7.98 6.52
C PHE A 197 -0.73 -7.45 6.82
N ARG A 198 -0.64 -6.38 7.61
CA ARG A 198 0.63 -5.86 8.11
C ARG A 198 1.39 -6.94 8.83
N ASN A 199 0.82 -7.71 9.75
CA ASN A 199 1.57 -8.74 10.47
C ASN A 199 2.02 -9.91 9.58
N TYR A 200 1.27 -10.22 8.52
CA TYR A 200 1.57 -11.30 7.59
C TYR A 200 2.71 -10.92 6.64
N HIS A 201 2.68 -9.69 6.10
CA HIS A 201 3.72 -9.16 5.22
C HIS A 201 4.82 -8.41 5.94
N SER A 202 4.56 -8.00 7.19
CA SER A 202 5.59 -7.48 8.04
C SER A 202 6.43 -8.67 8.43
N PRO A 203 7.72 -8.60 8.16
CA PRO A 203 8.68 -9.56 8.65
C PRO A 203 8.52 -9.71 10.16
N ASN A 204 8.04 -10.87 10.61
CA ASN A 204 7.72 -11.24 11.99
C ASN A 204 8.69 -10.62 13.03
N ILE A 205 8.26 -9.52 13.68
CA ILE A 205 9.00 -8.88 14.78
C ILE A 205 8.51 -9.43 16.12
N ASP A 206 8.62 -10.72 16.32
CA ASP A 206 8.73 -11.19 17.69
C ASP A 206 10.17 -10.93 18.15
N ALA A 207 10.40 -9.75 18.72
CA ALA A 207 11.61 -9.43 19.47
C ALA A 207 11.86 -10.41 20.65
N ALA A 208 10.87 -11.24 21.00
CA ALA A 208 11.00 -12.35 21.94
C ALA A 208 11.66 -13.61 21.34
N LYS A 209 11.64 -13.77 20.01
CA LYS A 209 12.30 -14.85 19.27
C LYS A 209 12.94 -14.28 17.99
N PRO A 210 14.12 -13.64 18.10
CA PRO A 210 14.79 -12.98 16.98
C PRO A 210 15.28 -13.95 15.89
N ASN A 211 15.08 -15.26 16.03
CA ASN A 211 15.43 -16.23 15.02
C ASN A 211 14.20 -17.10 14.73
N ILE A 212 13.44 -16.73 13.70
CA ILE A 212 12.25 -17.49 13.27
C ILE A 212 12.63 -18.76 12.51
N GLY A 213 13.90 -18.88 12.10
CA GLY A 213 14.40 -19.93 11.22
C GLY A 213 13.87 -19.81 9.80
N PHE A 214 14.64 -20.29 8.83
CA PHE A 214 14.18 -20.53 7.47
C PHE A 214 13.59 -21.93 7.38
N ALA A 215 12.50 -22.10 6.62
CA ALA A 215 11.89 -23.39 6.35
C ALA A 215 12.74 -24.22 5.35
N THR A 216 13.99 -24.50 5.70
CA THR A 216 14.95 -25.15 4.78
C THR A 216 14.48 -26.57 4.45
N PRO A 217 14.32 -26.92 3.16
CA PRO A 217 13.95 -28.28 2.75
C PRO A 217 14.97 -29.34 3.20
N ALA A 218 14.52 -30.59 3.33
CA ALA A 218 15.38 -31.69 3.73
C ALA A 218 16.50 -31.94 2.70
N GLY A 219 17.73 -32.18 3.20
CA GLY A 219 18.88 -32.47 2.35
C GLY A 219 19.47 -31.26 1.61
N CYS A 220 19.13 -30.04 2.01
CA CYS A 220 19.79 -28.82 1.52
C CYS A 220 21.18 -28.63 2.13
N THR A 221 22.07 -28.04 1.32
CA THR A 221 23.45 -27.70 1.64
C THR A 221 23.70 -26.21 1.39
N TRP A 222 24.80 -25.66 1.87
CA TRP A 222 25.10 -24.23 1.68
C TRP A 222 25.10 -23.74 0.23
N PRO A 223 25.58 -24.51 -0.77
CA PRO A 223 25.47 -24.14 -2.17
C PRO A 223 24.03 -23.97 -2.70
N ASP A 224 23.03 -24.59 -2.05
CA ASP A 224 21.61 -24.42 -2.39
C ASP A 224 21.06 -23.05 -1.95
N VAL A 225 21.77 -22.33 -1.09
CA VAL A 225 21.33 -21.06 -0.50
C VAL A 225 21.76 -19.88 -1.37
N SER A 226 20.82 -18.98 -1.64
CA SER A 226 21.06 -17.69 -2.29
C SER A 226 20.48 -16.56 -1.44
N ILE A 227 21.29 -15.54 -1.15
CA ILE A 227 20.90 -14.34 -0.41
C ILE A 227 21.14 -13.11 -1.30
N ARG A 228 20.11 -12.31 -1.55
CA ARG A 228 20.22 -11.04 -2.27
C ARG A 228 19.74 -9.91 -1.39
N PHE A 229 20.54 -8.85 -1.23
CA PHE A 229 20.08 -7.65 -0.55
C PHE A 229 19.02 -6.95 -1.40
N VAL A 230 17.88 -6.62 -0.78
CA VAL A 230 16.81 -5.83 -1.40
C VAL A 230 16.97 -4.37 -1.01
N ASP A 231 17.36 -4.11 0.24
CA ASP A 231 17.76 -2.80 0.75
C ASP A 231 18.80 -3.00 1.89
N GLN A 232 19.14 -1.93 2.62
CA GLN A 232 20.13 -1.97 3.71
C GLN A 232 19.74 -2.82 4.94
N HIS A 233 18.48 -3.21 5.06
CA HIS A 233 17.87 -3.89 6.20
C HIS A 233 17.20 -5.22 5.84
N THR A 234 16.91 -5.46 4.56
CA THR A 234 16.19 -6.64 4.07
C THR A 234 16.96 -7.45 3.03
N VAL A 235 16.77 -8.77 3.06
CA VAL A 235 17.31 -9.71 2.07
C VAL A 235 16.21 -10.60 1.52
N ARG A 236 16.27 -10.88 0.22
CA ARG A 236 15.56 -11.98 -0.41
C ARG A 236 16.41 -13.24 -0.30
N ILE A 237 15.85 -14.29 0.28
CA ILE A 237 16.51 -15.58 0.48
C ILE A 237 15.78 -16.62 -0.37
N SER A 238 16.54 -17.41 -1.12
CA SER A 238 16.04 -18.55 -1.88
C SER A 238 16.85 -19.79 -1.54
N VAL A 239 16.15 -20.90 -1.27
CA VAL A 239 16.74 -22.23 -1.06
C VAL A 239 15.91 -23.24 -1.84
N ARG A 240 16.40 -23.67 -3.01
CA ARG A 240 15.62 -24.45 -3.98
C ARG A 240 14.28 -23.77 -4.32
N ASP A 241 13.16 -24.42 -4.03
CA ASP A 241 11.81 -23.94 -4.34
C ASP A 241 11.27 -22.96 -3.28
N GLU A 242 11.90 -22.87 -2.11
CA GLU A 242 11.49 -21.98 -1.02
C GLU A 242 12.13 -20.60 -1.19
N THR A 243 11.32 -19.54 -1.16
CA THR A 243 11.80 -18.15 -1.27
C THR A 243 11.05 -17.23 -0.32
N GLY A 244 11.74 -16.27 0.29
CA GLY A 244 11.11 -15.27 1.16
C GLY A 244 11.96 -14.01 1.35
N ILE A 245 11.35 -12.96 1.89
CA ILE A 245 12.02 -11.71 2.27
C ILE A 245 12.19 -11.70 3.80
N TYR A 246 13.40 -11.39 4.26
CA TYR A 246 13.76 -11.41 5.68
C TYR A 246 14.50 -10.14 6.10
N LEU A 247 14.18 -9.59 7.27
CA LEU A 247 15.02 -8.57 7.92
C LEU A 247 16.19 -9.20 8.67
N TYR A 248 17.20 -8.36 8.89
CA TYR A 248 18.27 -8.62 9.86
C TYR A 248 17.74 -9.10 11.22
N SER A 249 16.62 -8.53 11.70
CA SER A 249 16.04 -8.88 13.01
C SER A 249 15.45 -10.28 13.07
N GLN A 250 14.90 -10.79 11.96
CA GLN A 250 14.35 -12.15 11.86
C GLN A 250 15.42 -13.23 11.70
N MET A 251 16.58 -12.82 11.17
CA MET A 251 17.77 -13.67 11.05
C MET A 251 18.59 -13.74 12.33
N GLY A 252 18.16 -13.09 13.42
CA GLY A 252 18.90 -13.05 14.68
C GLY A 252 20.05 -12.03 14.69
N LEU A 253 20.07 -11.10 13.74
CA LEU A 253 21.14 -10.13 13.53
C LEU A 253 20.76 -8.71 14.02
N VAL A 254 19.94 -8.62 15.07
CA VAL A 254 19.52 -7.37 15.74
C VAL A 254 20.22 -7.17 17.09
N ASP A 255 20.67 -5.96 17.36
CA ASP A 255 21.19 -5.57 18.68
C ASP A 255 20.01 -5.31 19.64
N ALA A 256 19.93 -6.10 20.71
CA ALA A 256 18.83 -6.03 21.68
C ALA A 256 18.72 -4.67 22.39
N ARG A 257 19.80 -3.88 22.44
CA ARG A 257 19.84 -2.61 23.18
C ARG A 257 19.17 -1.47 22.44
N ASN A 258 19.35 -1.42 21.13
CA ASN A 258 18.92 -0.30 20.28
C ASN A 258 18.06 -0.72 19.08
N ARG A 259 17.82 -2.02 18.91
CA ARG A 259 17.06 -2.62 17.80
C ARG A 259 17.65 -2.34 16.42
N GLN A 260 18.94 -2.01 16.32
CA GLN A 260 19.64 -1.75 15.07
C GLN A 260 20.31 -3.02 14.52
N PRO A 261 20.72 -3.04 13.24
CA PRO A 261 21.52 -4.13 12.72
C PRO A 261 22.82 -4.33 13.50
N THR A 262 23.17 -5.59 13.74
CA THR A 262 24.44 -5.96 14.39
C THR A 262 25.63 -5.76 13.45
N LYS A 263 26.85 -5.75 14.01
CA LYS A 263 28.08 -5.76 13.19
C LYS A 263 28.27 -7.01 12.35
N GLN A 264 27.47 -8.04 12.57
CA GLN A 264 27.40 -9.26 11.79
C GLN A 264 26.50 -9.07 10.56
N TRP A 265 25.44 -8.28 10.67
CA TRP A 265 24.67 -7.83 9.51
C TRP A 265 25.52 -6.97 8.58
N ASP A 266 26.23 -5.98 9.14
CA ASP A 266 27.17 -5.14 8.37
C ASP A 266 28.20 -6.02 7.62
N LEU A 267 28.73 -7.05 8.30
CA LEU A 267 29.67 -7.99 7.71
C LEU A 267 29.05 -8.83 6.58
N LEU A 268 27.78 -9.24 6.72
CA LEU A 268 27.06 -9.96 5.66
C LEU A 268 26.87 -9.07 4.42
N ALA A 269 26.53 -7.80 4.62
CA ALA A 269 26.43 -6.82 3.53
C ALA A 269 27.79 -6.57 2.85
N ASP A 270 28.89 -6.56 3.61
CA ASP A 270 30.23 -6.45 3.04
C ASP A 270 30.63 -7.68 2.21
N PHE A 271 30.20 -8.90 2.61
CA PHE A 271 30.32 -10.08 1.75
C PHE A 271 29.49 -9.94 0.47
N ALA A 272 28.28 -9.37 0.54
CA ALA A 272 27.42 -9.16 -0.64
C ALA A 272 28.09 -8.24 -1.67
N LYS A 273 28.70 -7.12 -1.23
CA LYS A 273 29.46 -6.22 -2.11
C LYS A 273 30.63 -6.93 -2.82
N GLY A 274 31.22 -7.92 -2.15
CA GLY A 274 32.29 -8.76 -2.71
C GLY A 274 31.80 -10.04 -3.40
N TYR A 275 30.50 -10.17 -3.66
CA TYR A 275 29.88 -11.38 -4.23
C TYR A 275 30.30 -12.67 -3.50
N GLY A 276 30.39 -12.59 -2.17
CA GLY A 276 30.76 -13.70 -1.28
C GLY A 276 32.25 -13.81 -0.99
N LEU A 277 33.11 -12.94 -1.53
CA LEU A 277 34.55 -12.94 -1.27
C LEU A 277 34.98 -11.70 -0.48
N MET A 278 35.71 -11.90 0.63
CA MET A 278 36.37 -10.82 1.36
C MET A 278 37.84 -11.17 1.61
N THR A 279 38.75 -10.39 1.02
CA THR A 279 40.21 -10.58 1.16
C THR A 279 40.80 -9.63 2.20
N TRP A 280 42.03 -9.87 2.67
CA TRP A 280 42.71 -8.96 3.61
C TRP A 280 42.98 -7.55 3.06
N ASN A 281 42.91 -7.38 1.74
CA ASN A 281 43.03 -6.08 1.08
C ASN A 281 41.67 -5.39 0.87
N SER A 282 40.56 -6.06 1.18
CA SER A 282 39.24 -5.47 1.08
C SER A 282 39.13 -4.30 2.08
N PRO A 283 38.48 -3.17 1.73
CA PRO A 283 38.32 -2.02 2.64
C PRO A 283 37.67 -2.37 3.98
N ALA A 284 36.83 -3.42 3.99
CA ALA A 284 36.15 -3.93 5.18
C ALA A 284 37.02 -4.87 6.04
N ALA A 285 38.21 -5.26 5.60
CA ALA A 285 39.07 -6.22 6.29
C ALA A 285 39.58 -5.66 7.62
N CYS A 286 39.12 -6.23 8.73
CA CYS A 286 39.52 -5.83 10.08
C CYS A 286 39.80 -7.05 10.95
N ARG A 287 40.80 -6.96 11.85
CA ARG A 287 41.12 -8.01 12.84
C ARG A 287 39.90 -8.39 13.72
N LYS A 288 38.98 -7.43 13.94
CA LYS A 288 37.72 -7.66 14.68
C LYS A 288 36.73 -8.56 13.92
N ASN A 289 36.91 -8.76 12.61
CA ASN A 289 35.99 -9.55 11.80
C ASN A 289 36.13 -11.04 12.06
N LYS A 290 37.24 -11.53 12.64
CA LYS A 290 37.35 -12.96 12.99
C LYS A 290 36.23 -13.39 13.95
N LYS A 291 36.02 -12.60 15.02
CA LYS A 291 34.95 -12.89 15.99
C LYS A 291 33.56 -12.63 15.41
N ARG A 292 33.41 -11.59 14.60
CA ARG A 292 32.13 -11.29 13.92
C ARG A 292 31.75 -12.41 12.96
N ARG A 293 32.70 -12.96 12.19
CA ARG A 293 32.52 -14.10 11.28
C ARG A 293 32.14 -15.37 12.04
N GLU A 294 32.76 -15.65 13.18
CA GLU A 294 32.35 -16.80 14.02
C GLU A 294 30.89 -16.70 14.45
N VAL A 295 30.48 -15.53 14.94
CA VAL A 295 29.08 -15.29 15.36
C VAL A 295 28.14 -15.35 14.17
N LEU A 296 28.49 -14.71 13.05
CA LEU A 296 27.70 -14.75 11.82
C LEU A 296 27.52 -16.19 11.31
N SER A 297 28.59 -17.01 11.28
CA SER A 297 28.50 -18.42 10.91
C SER A 297 27.59 -19.22 11.86
N ALA A 298 27.60 -18.92 13.16
CA ALA A 298 26.69 -19.57 14.11
C ALA A 298 25.23 -19.16 13.84
N THR A 299 24.97 -17.86 13.72
CA THR A 299 23.65 -17.32 13.44
C THR A 299 23.05 -17.86 12.14
N LEU A 300 23.84 -17.92 11.06
CA LEU A 300 23.39 -18.47 9.78
C LEU A 300 23.09 -19.97 9.88
N ARG A 301 23.92 -20.76 10.57
CA ARG A 301 23.65 -22.19 10.81
C ARG A 301 22.36 -22.39 11.59
N ASP A 302 22.13 -21.59 12.64
CA ASP A 302 20.91 -21.68 13.45
C ASP A 302 19.66 -21.29 12.65
N PHE A 303 19.79 -20.26 11.79
CA PHE A 303 18.71 -19.78 10.95
C PHE A 303 18.34 -20.80 9.85
N PHE A 304 19.31 -21.31 9.09
CA PHE A 304 19.07 -22.24 7.98
C PHE A 304 18.99 -23.71 8.39
N ARG A 305 19.46 -24.07 9.59
CA ARG A 305 19.55 -25.46 10.09
C ARG A 305 20.37 -26.38 9.19
N ILE A 306 21.35 -25.82 8.48
CA ILE A 306 22.30 -26.54 7.61
C ILE A 306 23.61 -26.77 8.37
N SER A 307 24.12 -28.00 8.33
CA SER A 307 25.42 -28.36 8.91
C SER A 307 26.60 -27.87 8.07
N GLY A 308 27.77 -27.66 8.69
CA GLY A 308 28.98 -27.14 8.02
C GLY A 308 29.13 -25.63 8.16
N ASP A 309 30.33 -25.10 7.87
CA ASP A 309 30.61 -23.66 8.02
C ASP A 309 30.17 -22.90 6.75
N PRO A 310 29.25 -21.92 6.86
CA PRO A 310 28.82 -21.11 5.70
C PRO A 310 29.91 -20.18 5.16
N ILE A 311 30.99 -19.94 5.92
CA ILE A 311 32.04 -18.98 5.59
C ILE A 311 33.41 -19.62 5.83
N GLU A 312 34.06 -20.02 4.75
CA GLU A 312 35.34 -20.72 4.78
C GLU A 312 36.53 -19.77 4.57
N LEU A 313 37.73 -20.23 4.93
CA LEU A 313 38.97 -19.58 4.51
C LEU A 313 39.19 -19.82 3.01
N THR A 314 39.71 -18.81 2.32
CA THR A 314 40.21 -19.00 0.96
C THR A 314 41.40 -19.97 0.95
N GLU A 315 41.66 -20.62 -0.18
CA GLU A 315 42.74 -21.62 -0.32
C GLU A 315 44.12 -21.03 0.00
N ASP A 316 44.34 -19.78 -0.39
CA ASP A 316 45.57 -19.02 -0.11
C ASP A 316 45.64 -18.49 1.34
N LYS A 317 44.59 -18.72 2.14
CA LYS A 317 44.40 -18.22 3.51
C LYS A 317 44.45 -16.68 3.62
N LYS A 318 44.22 -15.98 2.51
CA LYS A 318 44.23 -14.51 2.43
C LYS A 318 42.85 -13.85 2.51
N GLY A 319 41.83 -14.60 2.90
CA GLY A 319 40.49 -14.07 3.07
C GLY A 319 39.48 -15.11 3.51
N TRP A 320 38.21 -14.70 3.44
CA TRP A 320 37.06 -15.56 3.65
C TRP A 320 36.17 -15.60 2.41
N ARG A 321 35.51 -16.73 2.21
CA ARG A 321 34.58 -16.98 1.12
C ARG A 321 33.29 -17.60 1.65
N CYS A 322 32.15 -17.07 1.25
CA CYS A 322 30.85 -17.70 1.47
C CYS A 322 30.73 -18.95 0.58
N VAL A 323 30.26 -20.07 1.14
CA VAL A 323 29.95 -21.29 0.38
C VAL A 323 28.52 -21.30 -0.19
N PHE A 324 27.79 -20.20 0.00
CA PHE A 324 26.48 -19.90 -0.55
C PHE A 324 26.57 -18.69 -1.49
N ARG A 325 25.55 -18.48 -2.32
CA ARG A 325 25.51 -17.31 -3.22
C ARG A 325 25.03 -16.08 -2.46
N ILE A 326 25.74 -14.96 -2.62
CA ILE A 326 25.33 -13.67 -2.04
C ILE A 326 25.54 -12.52 -3.02
N GLU A 327 24.53 -11.66 -3.14
CA GLU A 327 24.49 -10.55 -4.11
C GLU A 327 24.11 -9.23 -3.42
N PRO A 328 24.67 -8.08 -3.85
CA PRO A 328 24.31 -6.76 -3.31
C PRO A 328 22.93 -6.30 -3.79
N GLU A 329 22.49 -5.14 -3.29
CA GLU A 329 21.32 -4.42 -3.82
C GLU A 329 21.51 -4.12 -5.32
N SER A 330 20.45 -4.32 -6.11
CA SER A 330 20.46 -4.15 -7.58
C SER A 330 20.26 -2.71 -8.00
#